data_AF-A0A2I0X917-F1
#
_entry.id   AF-A0A2I0X917-F1
#
_cell.length_a   1.000
_cell.length_b   1.000
_cell.length_c   1.000
_cell.angle_alpha   90.00
_cell.angle_beta   90.00
_cell.angle_gamma   90.00
#
_symmetry.space_group_name_H-M   'P 1'
#
loop_
_entity.id
_entity.type
_entity.pdbx_description
1 polymer ?
#
loop_
_entity_poly.entity_id
_entity_poly.type
_entity_poly.pdbx_seq_one_letter_code
_entity_poly.pdbx_strand_id
1 'polypeptide(L)'
;MYIKKNVFDNIFNTVMYIKNKSKDNIKARMELKEICRRFLKAKAPFTLILNQRRSVCEWVKSLRLLDGYSSNLSRCVDVRTGRLFGMKSHDCNIFMQCLISIAFSYL
;
A
#
# COMPACT_ATOMS: atom_id res chain seq x y z
N MET A 1 1.38 15.84 9.91
CA MET A 1 2.21 16.12 8.72
C MET A 1 1.68 15.34 7.51
N TYR A 2 1.22 16.05 6.47
CA TYR A 2 0.55 15.49 5.29
C TYR A 2 1.50 14.66 4.39
N ILE A 3 2.80 14.99 4.39
CA ILE A 3 3.82 14.35 3.53
C ILE A 3 3.95 12.84 3.81
N LYS A 4 4.08 12.43 5.07
CA LYS A 4 4.21 11.00 5.44
C LYS A 4 3.01 10.18 4.97
N LYS A 5 1.81 10.73 5.12
CA LYS A 5 0.58 10.10 4.65
C LYS A 5 0.58 9.95 3.14
N ASN A 6 0.98 10.98 2.39
CA ASN A 6 1.07 10.89 0.94
C ASN A 6 2.08 9.84 0.46
N VAL A 7 3.24 9.75 1.13
CA VAL A 7 4.24 8.71 0.82
C VAL A 7 3.65 7.33 1.05
N PHE A 8 3.02 7.10 2.20
CA PHE A 8 2.32 5.85 2.49
C PHE A 8 1.26 5.53 1.44
N ASP A 9 0.35 6.46 1.18
CA ASP A 9 -0.76 6.27 0.24
C ASP A 9 -0.21 5.96 -1.17
N ASN A 10 0.86 6.62 -1.62
CA ASN A 10 1.47 6.36 -2.93
C ASN A 10 2.09 4.94 -3.01
N ILE A 11 2.88 4.55 -2.01
CA ILE A 11 3.52 3.22 -1.98
C ILE A 11 2.43 2.15 -1.91
N PHE A 12 1.52 2.28 -0.95
CA PHE A 12 0.51 1.28 -0.67
C PHE A 12 -0.49 1.13 -1.82
N ASN A 13 -0.97 2.23 -2.41
CA ASN A 13 -1.87 2.16 -3.57
C ASN A 13 -1.20 1.53 -4.79
N THR A 14 0.12 1.63 -4.92
CA THR A 14 0.88 1.02 -6.01
C THR A 14 1.02 -0.49 -5.80
N VAL A 15 1.49 -0.92 -4.61
CA VAL A 15 1.62 -2.36 -4.25
C VAL A 15 0.26 -3.07 -4.31
N MET A 16 -0.79 -2.44 -3.78
CA MET A 16 -2.16 -2.97 -3.80
C MET A 16 -2.89 -2.75 -5.13
N TYR A 17 -2.25 -2.15 -6.14
CA TYR A 17 -2.83 -1.84 -7.46
C TYR A 17 -4.25 -1.26 -7.37
N ILE A 18 -4.40 -0.19 -6.62
CA ILE A 18 -5.67 0.49 -6.47
C ILE A 18 -5.92 1.29 -7.74
N LYS A 19 -6.98 0.91 -8.48
CA LYS A 19 -7.36 1.58 -9.73
C LYS A 19 -7.49 3.09 -9.50
N ASN A 20 -6.88 3.88 -10.39
CA ASN A 20 -6.84 5.34 -10.36
C ASN A 20 -6.07 5.98 -9.18
N LYS A 21 -5.43 5.19 -8.31
CA LYS A 21 -4.57 5.70 -7.21
C LYS A 21 -3.11 5.25 -7.28
N SER A 22 -2.83 4.18 -8.04
CA SER A 22 -1.45 3.72 -8.27
C SER A 22 -0.60 4.78 -8.97
N LYS A 23 0.64 4.96 -8.51
CA LYS A 23 1.65 5.79 -9.20
C LYS A 23 2.35 5.05 -10.33
N ASP A 24 2.15 3.73 -10.44
CA ASP A 24 2.59 2.93 -11.59
C ASP A 24 1.59 3.10 -12.76
N ASN A 25 1.80 4.14 -13.56
CA ASN A 25 1.02 4.44 -14.76
C ASN A 25 1.91 4.50 -16.01
N ILE A 26 1.29 4.47 -17.21
CA ILE A 26 2.02 4.43 -18.48
C ILE A 26 2.96 5.63 -18.63
N LYS A 27 2.52 6.83 -18.23
CA LYS A 27 3.33 8.04 -18.29
C LYS A 27 4.59 7.92 -17.41
N ALA A 28 4.43 7.50 -16.16
CA ALA A 28 5.54 7.27 -15.23
C ALA A 28 6.53 6.22 -15.77
N ARG A 29 6.05 5.17 -16.44
CA ARG A 29 6.94 4.17 -17.07
C ARG A 29 7.69 4.72 -18.28
N MET A 30 7.08 5.60 -19.07
CA MET A 30 7.74 6.27 -20.19
C MET A 30 8.82 7.23 -19.69
N GLU A 31 8.54 8.02 -18.65
CA GLU A 31 9.52 8.90 -18.01
C GLU A 31 10.71 8.08 -17.44
N LEU A 32 10.42 6.96 -16.75
CA LEU A 32 11.48 6.07 -16.25
C LEU A 32 12.31 5.43 -17.37
N LYS A 33 11.73 5.20 -18.56
CA LYS A 33 12.47 4.68 -19.71
C LYS A 33 13.53 5.68 -20.18
N GLU A 34 13.20 6.97 -20.18
CA GLU A 34 14.14 8.04 -20.56
C GLU A 34 15.30 8.14 -19.56
N ILE A 35 15.00 8.03 -18.26
CA ILE A 35 16.02 8.15 -17.20
C ILE A 35 16.87 6.88 -17.06
N CYS A 36 16.24 5.70 -16.97
CA CYS A 36 16.91 4.46 -16.58
C CYS A 36 17.30 3.54 -17.75
N ARG A 37 16.92 3.87 -19.00
CA ARG A 37 17.11 3.01 -20.21
C ARG A 37 16.60 1.56 -20.08
N ARG A 38 15.86 1.23 -19.01
CA ARG A 38 15.21 -0.07 -18.79
C ARG A 38 13.80 -0.02 -19.36
N PHE A 39 13.49 -0.97 -20.24
CA PHE A 39 12.14 -1.12 -20.79
C PHE A 39 11.19 -1.72 -19.75
N LEU A 40 10.59 -0.88 -18.92
CA LEU A 40 9.50 -1.28 -18.03
C LEU A 40 8.16 -1.22 -18.80
N LYS A 41 7.91 -2.17 -19.71
CA LYS A 41 6.57 -2.32 -20.33
C LYS A 41 5.57 -2.96 -19.37
N ALA A 42 6.05 -3.90 -18.54
CA ALA A 42 5.21 -4.65 -17.61
C ALA A 42 4.85 -3.85 -16.36
N LYS A 43 3.78 -4.29 -15.66
CA LYS A 43 3.46 -3.80 -14.31
C LYS A 43 4.61 -4.06 -13.37
N ALA A 44 4.72 -3.22 -12.34
CA ALA A 44 5.67 -3.45 -11.26
C ALA A 44 5.54 -4.89 -10.73
N PRO A 45 6.63 -5.66 -10.63
CA PRO A 45 6.57 -7.09 -10.26
C PRO A 45 6.04 -7.32 -8.84
N PHE A 46 6.12 -6.30 -7.98
CA PHE A 46 5.60 -6.28 -6.61
C PHE A 46 4.10 -5.94 -6.51
N THR A 47 3.40 -5.86 -7.64
CA THR A 47 1.97 -5.54 -7.67
C THR A 47 1.13 -6.76 -7.31
N LEU A 48 0.33 -6.67 -6.26
CA LEU A 48 -0.47 -7.79 -5.77
C LEU A 48 -1.66 -8.12 -6.68
N ILE A 49 -2.01 -9.39 -6.81
CA ILE A 49 -3.32 -9.82 -7.35
C ILE A 49 -4.42 -9.73 -6.29
N LEU A 50 -5.69 -9.77 -6.69
CA LEU A 50 -6.82 -9.55 -5.77
C LEU A 50 -6.79 -10.48 -4.55
N ASN A 51 -6.50 -11.76 -4.74
CA ASN A 51 -6.44 -12.72 -3.63
C ASN A 51 -5.35 -12.36 -2.61
N GLN A 52 -4.16 -11.97 -3.06
CA GLN A 52 -3.09 -11.56 -2.16
C GLN A 52 -3.44 -10.24 -1.42
N ARG A 53 -4.09 -9.28 -2.10
CA ARG A 53 -4.57 -8.05 -1.45
C ARG A 53 -5.59 -8.35 -0.37
N ARG A 54 -6.49 -9.30 -0.61
CA ARG A 54 -7.47 -9.77 0.39
C ARG A 54 -6.76 -10.35 1.61
N SER A 55 -5.74 -11.18 1.40
CA SER A 55 -4.95 -11.73 2.50
C SER A 55 -4.29 -10.63 3.35
N VAL A 56 -3.69 -9.63 2.70
CA VAL A 56 -3.11 -8.48 3.43
C VAL A 56 -4.21 -7.70 4.16
N CYS A 57 -5.37 -7.47 3.53
CA CYS A 57 -6.49 -6.79 4.18
C CYS A 57 -7.03 -7.57 5.40
N GLU A 58 -7.18 -8.88 5.29
CA GLU A 58 -7.59 -9.72 6.43
C GLU A 58 -6.55 -9.69 7.55
N TRP A 59 -5.27 -9.73 7.20
CA TRP A 59 -4.20 -9.56 8.17
C TRP A 59 -4.32 -8.21 8.89
N VAL A 60 -4.44 -7.08 8.16
CA VAL A 60 -4.63 -5.75 8.75
C VAL A 60 -5.89 -5.70 9.63
N LYS A 61 -6.98 -6.34 9.19
CA LYS A 61 -8.24 -6.40 9.94
C LYS A 61 -8.10 -7.19 11.25
N SER A 62 -7.24 -8.21 11.26
CA SER A 62 -6.96 -9.03 12.44
C SER A 62 -5.99 -8.39 13.44
N LEU A 63 -5.28 -7.32 13.06
CA LEU A 63 -4.32 -6.65 13.93
C LEU A 63 -4.98 -6.09 15.19
N ARG A 64 -4.45 -6.51 16.34
CA ARG A 64 -4.75 -5.93 17.65
C ARG A 64 -3.52 -5.20 18.14
N LEU A 65 -3.56 -3.88 18.04
CA LEU A 65 -2.47 -3.01 18.48
C LEU A 65 -2.78 -2.48 19.88
N LEU A 66 -1.74 -2.24 20.68
CA LEU A 66 -1.88 -1.69 22.03
C LEU A 66 -2.55 -0.31 21.98
N ASP A 67 -3.30 0.00 23.04
CA ASP A 67 -3.91 1.33 23.15
C ASP A 67 -2.83 2.41 23.19
N GLY A 68 -3.08 3.53 22.51
CA GLY A 68 -2.10 4.59 22.27
C GLY A 68 -1.02 4.29 21.21
N TYR A 69 -0.84 3.05 20.77
CA TYR A 69 0.16 2.72 19.72
C TYR A 69 -0.33 3.01 18.30
N SER A 70 -1.60 2.72 18.02
CA SER A 70 -2.26 3.01 16.73
C SER A 70 -3.76 2.98 16.94
N SER A 71 -4.52 3.63 16.06
CA SER A 71 -5.96 3.44 16.05
C SER A 71 -6.34 2.03 15.57
N ASN A 72 -7.60 1.64 15.79
CA ASN A 72 -8.11 0.35 15.35
C ASN A 72 -8.18 0.28 13.81
N LEU A 73 -7.16 -0.33 13.21
CA LEU A 73 -6.99 -0.43 11.76
C LEU A 73 -8.07 -1.29 11.07
N SER A 74 -8.78 -2.16 11.81
CA SER A 74 -9.87 -2.96 11.23
C SER A 74 -10.99 -2.09 10.63
N ARG A 75 -11.17 -0.87 11.12
CA ARG A 75 -12.14 0.11 10.59
C ARG A 75 -11.70 0.75 9.27
N CYS A 76 -10.43 0.58 8.91
CA CYS A 76 -9.82 1.19 7.74
C CYS A 76 -9.72 0.20 6.56
N VAL A 77 -10.34 -0.97 6.63
CA VAL A 77 -10.15 -2.08 5.69
C VAL A 77 -11.48 -2.44 5.00
N ASP A 78 -11.46 -2.54 3.68
CA ASP A 78 -12.47 -3.27 2.90
C ASP A 78 -11.83 -4.50 2.27
N VAL A 79 -12.06 -5.66 2.89
CA VAL A 79 -11.52 -6.94 2.40
C VAL A 79 -12.12 -7.30 1.05
N ARG A 80 -13.41 -7.09 0.83
CA ARG A 80 -14.09 -7.50 -0.41
C ARG A 80 -13.43 -6.85 -1.61
N THR A 81 -13.15 -5.56 -1.50
CA THR A 81 -12.50 -4.78 -2.57
C THR A 81 -10.97 -4.77 -2.49
N GLY A 82 -10.37 -5.27 -1.41
CA GLY A 82 -8.93 -5.34 -1.19
C GLY A 82 -8.29 -3.95 -1.02
N ARG A 83 -8.94 -3.06 -0.25
CA ARG A 83 -8.55 -1.64 -0.12
C ARG A 83 -8.43 -1.22 1.34
N LEU A 84 -7.52 -0.27 1.58
CA LEU A 84 -7.50 0.52 2.81
C LEU A 84 -8.06 1.93 2.56
N PHE A 85 -8.72 2.49 3.56
CA PHE A 85 -9.28 3.84 3.53
C PHE A 85 -9.27 4.45 4.92
N GLY A 86 -9.34 5.77 5.01
CA GLY A 86 -9.56 6.47 6.30
C GLY A 86 -8.42 6.42 7.32
N MET A 87 -7.28 5.79 7.01
CA MET A 87 -6.13 5.76 7.93
C MET A 87 -5.61 7.17 8.23
N LYS A 88 -5.39 7.48 9.51
CA LYS A 88 -4.81 8.76 9.91
C LYS A 88 -3.30 8.77 9.66
N SER A 89 -2.71 9.96 9.59
CA SER A 89 -1.26 10.11 9.35
C SER A 89 -0.39 9.39 10.38
N HIS A 90 -0.87 9.28 11.63
CA HIS A 90 -0.19 8.51 12.68
C HIS A 90 -0.17 7.01 12.35
N ASP A 91 -1.34 6.44 12.05
CA ASP A 91 -1.48 5.03 11.66
C ASP A 91 -0.64 4.69 10.43
N CYS A 92 -0.64 5.57 9.42
CA CYS A 92 0.22 5.41 8.24
C CYS A 92 1.71 5.40 8.61
N ASN A 93 2.14 6.25 9.56
CA ASN A 93 3.53 6.29 10.00
C ASN A 93 3.91 4.99 10.72
N ILE A 94 3.08 4.51 11.65
CA ILE A 94 3.28 3.23 12.34
C ILE A 94 3.31 2.08 11.33
N PHE A 95 2.41 2.10 10.34
CA PHE A 95 2.37 1.06 9.33
C PHE A 95 3.69 1.01 8.53
N MET A 96 4.19 2.15 8.06
CA MET A 96 5.46 2.21 7.35
C MET A 96 6.66 1.81 8.21
N GLN A 97 6.70 2.22 9.47
CA GLN A 97 7.86 1.98 10.33
C GLN A 97 7.93 0.55 10.87
N CYS A 98 6.78 -0.07 11.12
CA CYS A 98 6.74 -1.30 11.91
C CYS A 98 5.98 -2.45 11.21
N LEU A 99 5.03 -2.14 10.33
CA LEU A 99 4.12 -3.16 9.79
C LEU A 99 4.39 -3.50 8.33
N ILE A 100 5.06 -2.64 7.57
CA ILE A 100 5.20 -2.79 6.12
C ILE A 100 6.00 -4.04 5.73
N SER A 101 7.07 -4.36 6.46
CA SER A 101 7.89 -5.54 6.23
C SER A 101 7.11 -6.82 6.54
N ILE A 102 6.23 -6.78 7.55
CA ILE A 102 5.41 -7.93 7.95
C ILE A 102 4.24 -8.11 6.97
N ALA A 103 3.60 -7.02 6.55
CA ALA A 103 2.48 -7.02 5.61
C ALA A 103 2.85 -7.65 4.27
N PHE A 104 4.12 -7.53 3.88
CA PHE A 104 4.64 -7.91 2.58
C PHE A 104 5.82 -8.89 2.67
N SER A 105 5.98 -9.62 3.78
CA SER A 105 7.10 -10.57 3.94
C SER A 105 6.99 -11.82 3.05
N TYR A 106 5.78 -12.10 2.56
CA TYR A 106 5.46 -13.24 1.70
C TYR A 106 5.26 -12.85 0.22
N LEU A 107 5.55 -11.59 -0.12
CA LEU A 107 5.58 -11.07 -1.48
C LEU A 107 6.89 -11.46 -2.16
#